data_AF-A0A8B3BVF2-F1
#
_entry.id   AF-A0A8B3BVF2-F1
#
_cell.length_a   1.000
_cell.length_b   1.000
_cell.length_c   1.000
_cell.angle_alpha   90.00
_cell.angle_beta   90.00
_cell.angle_gamma   90.00
#
_symmetry.space_group_name_H-M   'P 1'
#
loop_
_entity.id
_entity.type
_entity.pdbx_description
1 polymer ?
#
loop_
_entity_poly.entity_id
_entity_poly.type
_entity_poly.pdbx_seq_one_letter_code
_entity_poly.pdbx_strand_id
1 'polypeptide(L)'
;MSQVIRAQYRAVIQKEAVPEKTEQAFAYWEEQLKKQCLEGGVLTGTMCRYQDQLFLYLECIAAEEQLADSRRWKAKIENFAQNILGNQDVLEMWPVFDVSGEHKTSETGRFWVYMYPVFWFDEPKSLDTWRRTQKPDGRCGRIAVLHSEKLFSYVCHHQAIVEEGLLVGDRYQMISQHENLLFSYFETPRDREQVNISRKQEVSEEIKKWEAVDPESHFYHFPEAHGENFLVIPTVFSVES
;
A
#
# COMPACT_ATOMS: atom_id res chain seq x y z
N MET A 1 -15.38 -4.59 -18.99
CA MET A 1 -14.98 -5.45 -17.84
C MET A 1 -14.37 -4.57 -16.76
N SER A 2 -14.61 -4.85 -15.47
CA SER A 2 -14.00 -4.06 -14.39
C SER A 2 -12.58 -4.55 -14.06
N GLN A 3 -11.69 -3.62 -13.73
CA GLN A 3 -10.33 -3.88 -13.29
C GLN A 3 -10.19 -3.53 -11.80
N VAL A 4 -9.24 -4.20 -11.13
CA VAL A 4 -8.84 -3.85 -9.76
C VAL A 4 -7.60 -2.98 -9.82
N ILE A 5 -7.54 -1.94 -9.02
CA ILE A 5 -6.38 -1.06 -8.89
C ILE A 5 -5.97 -1.03 -7.43
N ARG A 6 -4.69 -1.34 -7.21
CA ARG A 6 -4.10 -1.49 -5.89
C ARG A 6 -3.48 -0.17 -5.47
N ALA A 7 -3.71 0.24 -4.23
CA ALA A 7 -3.21 1.50 -3.69
C ALA A 7 -2.82 1.33 -2.23
N GLN A 8 -1.76 2.05 -1.84
CA GLN A 8 -1.33 2.13 -0.45
C GLN A 8 -1.22 3.59 -0.03
N TYR A 9 -1.59 3.89 1.21
CA TYR A 9 -1.59 5.25 1.76
C TYR A 9 -0.98 5.25 3.16
N ARG A 10 -0.42 6.40 3.54
CA ARG A 10 0.09 6.69 4.87
C ARG A 10 -0.66 7.89 5.46
N ALA A 11 -0.95 7.84 6.75
CA ALA A 11 -1.42 8.98 7.53
C ALA A 11 -0.75 8.96 8.92
N VAL A 12 -0.87 10.07 9.66
CA VAL A 12 -0.33 10.21 11.01
C VAL A 12 -1.44 10.70 11.92
N ILE A 13 -1.62 10.07 13.07
CA ILE A 13 -2.55 10.52 14.11
C ILE A 13 -1.91 11.72 14.82
N GLN A 14 -2.68 12.79 15.02
CA GLN A 14 -2.20 13.97 15.74
C GLN A 14 -1.77 13.60 17.16
N LYS A 15 -0.67 14.21 17.62
CA LYS A 15 -0.18 14.02 19.01
C LYS A 15 -1.22 14.37 20.07
N GLU A 16 -2.10 15.32 19.78
CA GLU A 16 -3.15 15.81 20.67
C GLU A 16 -4.48 15.06 20.50
N ALA A 17 -4.54 14.09 19.58
CA ALA A 17 -5.77 13.32 19.35
C ALA A 17 -6.17 12.55 20.61
N VAL A 18 -7.41 12.75 21.04
CA VAL A 18 -7.97 12.01 22.17
C VAL A 18 -8.11 10.53 21.76
N PRO A 19 -7.66 9.55 22.59
CA PRO A 19 -7.73 8.13 22.24
C PRO A 19 -9.14 7.67 21.84
N GLU A 20 -10.16 8.11 22.57
CA GLU A 20 -11.57 7.79 22.27
C GLU A 20 -12.00 8.30 20.88
N LYS A 21 -11.61 9.52 20.49
CA LYS A 21 -11.88 10.05 19.15
C LYS A 21 -11.18 9.24 18.06
N THR A 22 -9.98 8.74 18.36
CA THR A 22 -9.21 7.89 17.43
C THR A 22 -9.92 6.55 17.23
N GLU A 23 -10.39 5.91 18.29
CA GLU A 23 -11.15 4.65 18.21
C GLU A 23 -12.49 4.84 17.47
N GLN A 24 -13.21 5.92 17.75
CA GLN A 24 -14.44 6.29 17.03
C GLN A 24 -14.16 6.51 15.53
N ALA A 25 -13.03 7.16 15.19
CA ALA A 25 -12.61 7.34 13.80
C ALA A 25 -12.31 6.01 13.11
N PHE A 26 -11.63 5.06 13.79
CA PHE A 26 -11.38 3.74 13.23
C PHE A 26 -12.67 2.97 12.93
N ALA A 27 -13.63 2.97 13.86
CA ALA A 27 -14.93 2.33 13.65
C ALA A 27 -15.68 2.97 12.47
N TYR A 28 -15.71 4.30 12.42
CA TYR A 28 -16.32 5.04 11.32
C TYR A 28 -15.67 4.72 9.97
N TRP A 29 -14.33 4.70 9.89
CA TRP A 29 -13.59 4.39 8.67
C TRP A 29 -13.80 2.95 8.20
N GLU A 30 -13.88 1.99 9.13
CA GLU A 30 -14.22 0.61 8.81
C GLU A 30 -15.62 0.53 8.18
N GLU A 31 -16.62 1.22 8.75
CA GLU A 31 -17.97 1.29 8.19
C GLU A 31 -18.01 1.95 6.80
N GLN A 32 -17.27 3.04 6.59
CA GLN A 32 -17.18 3.68 5.27
C GLN A 32 -16.61 2.74 4.22
N LEU A 33 -15.56 1.98 4.56
CA LEU A 33 -14.97 1.02 3.63
C LEU A 33 -15.87 -0.21 3.42
N LYS A 34 -16.60 -0.69 4.44
CA LYS A 34 -17.65 -1.71 4.26
C LYS A 34 -18.72 -1.24 3.28
N LYS A 35 -19.16 0.02 3.40
CA LYS A 35 -20.11 0.63 2.46
C LYS A 35 -19.55 0.65 1.03
N GLN A 36 -18.28 1.05 0.84
CA GLN A 36 -17.63 0.99 -0.47
C GLN A 36 -17.51 -0.42 -1.04
N CYS A 37 -17.36 -1.44 -0.18
CA CYS A 37 -17.38 -2.84 -0.61
C CYS A 37 -18.77 -3.26 -1.12
N LEU A 38 -19.84 -2.91 -0.39
CA LEU A 38 -21.22 -3.18 -0.77
C LEU A 38 -21.64 -2.46 -2.06
N GLU A 39 -21.16 -1.23 -2.26
CA GLU A 39 -21.40 -0.42 -3.46
C GLU A 39 -20.55 -0.86 -4.67
N GLY A 40 -19.65 -1.84 -4.49
CA GLY A 40 -18.78 -2.35 -5.55
C GLY A 40 -17.64 -1.41 -5.95
N GLY A 41 -17.28 -0.45 -5.08
CA GLY A 41 -16.16 0.47 -5.29
C GLY A 41 -14.81 -0.06 -4.78
N VAL A 42 -14.83 -0.96 -3.79
CA VAL A 42 -13.65 -1.56 -3.17
C VAL A 42 -13.82 -3.07 -3.09
N LEU A 43 -12.80 -3.83 -3.48
CA LEU A 43 -12.74 -5.29 -3.34
C LEU A 43 -12.18 -5.69 -1.97
N THR A 44 -11.14 -5.00 -1.50
CA THR A 44 -10.47 -5.28 -0.23
C THR A 44 -9.89 -4.00 0.34
N GLY A 45 -10.00 -3.83 1.65
CA GLY A 45 -9.35 -2.74 2.38
C GLY A 45 -8.76 -3.26 3.70
N THR A 46 -7.54 -2.84 4.02
CA THR A 46 -6.86 -3.24 5.26
C THR A 46 -6.12 -2.04 5.83
N MET A 47 -6.41 -1.71 7.09
CA MET A 47 -5.70 -0.67 7.82
C MET A 47 -4.81 -1.30 8.87
N CYS A 48 -3.55 -0.88 8.91
CA CYS A 48 -2.56 -1.29 9.90
C CYS A 48 -2.04 -0.05 10.63
N ARG A 49 -1.56 -0.24 11.86
CA ARG A 49 -1.08 0.84 12.71
C ARG A 49 0.27 0.50 13.33
N TYR A 50 1.18 1.46 13.32
CA TYR A 50 2.41 1.44 14.12
C TYR A 50 2.55 2.77 14.83
N GLN A 51 2.42 2.77 16.16
CA GLN A 51 2.42 3.98 16.97
C GLN A 51 1.36 5.00 16.49
N ASP A 52 1.77 6.18 16.04
CA ASP A 52 0.91 7.21 15.45
C ASP A 52 0.74 7.08 13.93
N GLN A 53 1.50 6.19 13.28
CA GLN A 53 1.44 5.97 11.83
C GLN A 53 0.31 5.00 11.47
N LEU A 54 -0.45 5.37 10.45
CA LEU A 54 -1.47 4.56 9.83
C LEU A 54 -1.05 4.19 8.41
N PHE A 55 -1.29 2.94 8.04
CA PHE A 55 -1.04 2.42 6.70
C PHE A 55 -2.30 1.76 6.17
N LEU A 56 -2.73 2.16 4.99
CA LEU A 56 -3.96 1.66 4.38
C LEU A 56 -3.63 1.02 3.04
N TYR A 57 -3.99 -0.25 2.88
CA TYR A 57 -4.03 -0.93 1.60
C TYR A 57 -5.47 -0.98 1.07
N LEU A 58 -5.66 -0.65 -0.21
CA LEU A 58 -6.95 -0.73 -0.90
C LEU A 58 -6.81 -1.44 -2.25
N GLU A 59 -7.83 -2.20 -2.60
CA GLU A 59 -8.10 -2.70 -3.94
C GLU A 59 -9.38 -2.03 -4.47
N CYS A 60 -9.23 -0.95 -5.23
CA CYS A 60 -10.34 -0.20 -5.80
C CYS A 60 -10.83 -0.86 -7.09
N ILE A 61 -12.14 -0.92 -7.31
CA ILE A 61 -12.75 -1.46 -8.53
C ILE A 61 -13.02 -0.29 -9.49
N ALA A 62 -12.51 -0.40 -10.71
CA ALA A 62 -12.66 0.59 -11.77
C ALA A 62 -13.36 -0.01 -12.98
N ALA A 63 -14.35 0.70 -13.54
CA ALA A 63 -14.95 0.31 -14.81
C ALA A 63 -14.02 0.67 -15.98
N GLU A 64 -14.02 -0.13 -17.05
CA GLU A 64 -13.15 0.06 -18.23
C GLU A 64 -13.23 1.47 -18.84
N GLU A 65 -14.45 2.03 -18.89
CA GLU A 65 -14.74 3.38 -19.38
C GLU A 65 -14.02 4.47 -18.56
N GLN A 66 -13.79 4.20 -17.26
CA GLN A 66 -13.07 5.12 -16.36
C GLN A 66 -11.56 5.03 -16.53
N LEU A 67 -11.05 3.93 -17.09
CA LEU A 67 -9.61 3.70 -17.30
C LEU A 67 -9.10 4.33 -18.61
N ALA A 68 -9.98 4.70 -19.52
CA ALA A 68 -9.63 5.36 -20.78
C ALA A 68 -8.92 6.71 -20.57
N ASP A 69 -9.16 7.39 -19.44
CA ASP A 69 -8.44 8.59 -19.01
C ASP A 69 -7.54 8.26 -17.81
N SER A 70 -6.37 7.69 -18.11
CA SER A 70 -5.41 7.22 -17.11
C SER A 70 -4.94 8.32 -16.14
N ARG A 71 -4.88 9.58 -16.60
CA ARG A 71 -4.48 10.72 -15.77
C ARG A 71 -5.55 11.05 -14.74
N ARG A 72 -6.80 11.17 -15.16
CA ARG A 72 -7.93 11.47 -14.25
C ARG A 72 -8.11 10.35 -13.22
N TRP A 73 -7.97 9.10 -13.64
CA TRP A 73 -8.10 7.98 -12.72
C TRP A 73 -6.95 7.89 -11.72
N LYS A 74 -5.70 8.14 -12.14
CA LYS A 74 -4.55 8.19 -11.23
C LYS A 74 -4.76 9.23 -10.13
N ALA A 75 -5.20 10.43 -10.50
CA ALA A 75 -5.54 11.48 -9.52
C ALA A 75 -6.69 11.06 -8.59
N LYS A 76 -7.70 10.33 -9.11
CA LYS A 76 -8.81 9.82 -8.29
C LYS A 76 -8.33 8.78 -7.27
N ILE A 77 -7.45 7.87 -7.65
CA ILE A 77 -6.85 6.88 -6.74
C ILE A 77 -5.99 7.58 -5.71
N GLU A 78 -5.08 8.46 -6.11
CA GLU A 78 -4.20 9.18 -5.17
C GLU A 78 -4.97 9.94 -4.07
N ASN A 79 -6.19 10.40 -4.36
CA ASN A 79 -7.06 11.10 -3.42
C ASN A 79 -8.18 10.24 -2.81
N PHE A 80 -8.26 8.94 -3.12
CA PHE A 80 -9.39 8.10 -2.71
C PHE A 80 -9.51 8.00 -1.18
N ALA A 81 -8.40 7.69 -0.50
CA ALA A 81 -8.37 7.63 0.96
C ALA A 81 -8.70 8.99 1.60
N GLN A 82 -8.15 10.08 1.04
CA GLN A 82 -8.45 11.44 1.50
C GLN A 82 -9.95 11.77 1.45
N ASN A 83 -10.61 11.39 0.36
CA ASN A 83 -12.02 11.73 0.13
C ASN A 83 -13.00 11.00 1.06
N ILE A 84 -12.61 9.82 1.56
CA ILE A 84 -13.50 8.95 2.33
C ILE A 84 -13.13 8.94 3.82
N LEU A 85 -11.84 9.06 4.12
CA LEU A 85 -11.27 8.85 5.45
C LEU A 85 -10.55 10.10 5.99
N GLY A 86 -10.60 11.22 5.28
CA GLY A 86 -10.04 12.49 5.76
C GLY A 86 -10.72 12.92 7.07
N ASN A 87 -9.91 13.22 8.09
CA ASN A 87 -10.42 13.62 9.40
C ASN A 87 -9.45 14.60 10.08
N GLN A 88 -9.82 15.87 10.11
CA GLN A 88 -9.01 16.94 10.70
C GLN A 88 -8.92 16.90 12.23
N ASP A 89 -9.81 16.18 12.90
CA ASP A 89 -9.83 16.10 14.37
C ASP A 89 -8.91 15.00 14.90
N VAL A 90 -8.42 14.13 14.01
CA VAL A 90 -7.64 12.94 14.37
C VAL A 90 -6.32 12.87 13.60
N LEU A 91 -6.27 13.31 12.33
CA LEU A 91 -5.11 13.12 11.46
C LEU A 91 -4.31 14.41 11.27
N GLU A 92 -2.98 14.29 11.27
CA GLU A 92 -2.09 15.40 10.94
C GLU A 92 -2.23 15.76 9.46
N MET A 93 -2.26 17.07 9.20
CA MET A 93 -2.33 17.61 7.85
C MET A 93 -0.93 17.70 7.24
N TRP A 94 -0.75 17.09 6.08
CA TRP A 94 0.46 17.14 5.27
C TRP A 94 0.37 18.25 4.23
N PRO A 95 1.48 18.96 3.94
CA PRO A 95 1.52 19.92 2.85
C PRO A 95 1.38 19.22 1.50
N VAL A 96 0.81 19.91 0.52
CA VAL A 96 0.71 19.47 -0.87
C VAL A 96 1.57 20.37 -1.74
N PHE A 97 2.36 19.77 -2.62
CA PHE A 97 3.11 20.53 -3.62
C PHE A 97 2.17 20.88 -4.79
N ASP A 98 1.86 22.16 -4.94
CA ASP A 98 1.00 22.65 -6.02
C ASP A 98 1.82 22.94 -7.29
N VAL A 99 1.58 22.15 -8.33
CA VAL A 99 2.26 22.26 -9.64
C VAL A 99 1.63 23.34 -10.53
N SER A 100 0.50 23.93 -10.14
CA SER A 100 -0.23 24.93 -10.94
C SER A 100 0.44 26.31 -10.96
N GLY A 101 1.45 26.54 -10.12
CA GLY A 101 2.25 27.77 -10.11
C GLY A 101 1.53 28.99 -9.52
N GLU A 102 0.24 28.90 -9.21
CA GLU A 102 -0.41 29.84 -8.30
C GLU A 102 0.15 29.57 -6.90
N HIS A 103 0.92 30.51 -6.34
CA HIS A 103 1.33 30.49 -4.93
C HIS A 103 0.10 30.64 -4.02
N LYS A 104 -0.78 29.65 -4.01
CA LYS A 104 -1.61 29.35 -2.86
C LYS A 104 -0.78 28.36 -2.07
N THR A 105 -0.15 28.82 -0.99
CA THR A 105 0.08 27.94 0.16
C THR A 105 -1.20 27.13 0.31
N SER A 106 -1.19 25.82 0.04
CA SER A 106 -2.43 25.06 0.05
C SER A 106 -3.00 25.14 1.47
N GLU A 107 -3.94 26.04 1.72
CA GLU A 107 -4.75 26.08 2.94
C GLU A 107 -5.48 24.73 3.11
N THR A 108 -5.59 23.97 2.01
CA THR A 108 -6.09 22.61 1.90
C THR A 108 -4.92 21.62 1.78
N GLY A 109 -4.28 21.27 2.89
CA GLY A 109 -3.36 20.12 2.91
C GLY A 109 -4.10 18.78 2.70
N ARG A 110 -3.41 17.67 2.92
CA ARG A 110 -3.99 16.31 2.87
C ARG A 110 -3.70 15.54 4.15
N PHE A 111 -4.63 14.70 4.59
CA PHE A 111 -4.45 13.82 5.75
C PHE A 111 -3.89 12.45 5.35
N TRP A 112 -4.24 11.99 4.14
CA TRP A 112 -3.76 10.74 3.58
C TRP A 112 -2.78 11.01 2.43
N VAL A 113 -1.60 10.40 2.50
CA VAL A 113 -0.58 10.48 1.47
C VAL A 113 -0.51 9.17 0.72
N TYR A 114 -0.65 9.22 -0.61
CA TYR A 114 -0.42 8.08 -1.48
C TYR A 114 1.04 7.60 -1.40
N MET A 115 1.26 6.31 -1.23
CA MET A 115 2.57 5.66 -1.25
C MET A 115 2.80 5.02 -2.62
N TYR A 116 3.91 5.36 -3.26
CA TYR A 116 4.21 4.89 -4.62
C TYR A 116 4.61 3.41 -4.62
N PRO A 117 3.96 2.56 -5.43
CA PRO A 117 4.31 1.15 -5.54
C PRO A 117 5.74 0.98 -6.04
N VAL A 118 6.51 0.11 -5.38
CA VAL A 118 7.90 -0.20 -5.75
C VAL A 118 8.12 -1.69 -6.04
N PHE A 119 7.24 -2.58 -5.57
CA PHE A 119 7.37 -4.02 -5.77
C PHE A 119 6.03 -4.78 -5.65
N TRP A 120 5.82 -5.81 -6.46
CA TRP A 120 4.71 -6.76 -6.38
C TRP A 120 5.04 -8.08 -7.10
N PHE A 121 4.34 -9.16 -6.74
CA PHE A 121 4.48 -10.47 -7.40
C PHE A 121 3.49 -10.70 -8.55
N ASP A 122 2.40 -9.92 -8.56
CA ASP A 122 1.35 -10.05 -9.56
C ASP A 122 0.52 -8.78 -9.71
N GLU A 123 -0.21 -8.71 -10.82
CA GLU A 123 -1.08 -7.59 -11.16
C GLU A 123 -2.49 -8.04 -11.51
N PRO A 124 -3.53 -7.31 -11.07
CA PRO A 124 -4.91 -7.57 -11.45
C PRO A 124 -5.13 -7.36 -12.94
N LYS A 125 -5.49 -8.43 -13.64
CA LYS A 125 -5.89 -8.40 -15.06
C LYS A 125 -7.40 -8.19 -15.23
N SER A 126 -8.21 -8.71 -14.30
CA SER A 126 -9.65 -8.44 -14.21
C SER A 126 -10.15 -8.65 -12.79
N LEU A 127 -11.33 -8.11 -12.48
CA LEU A 127 -12.00 -8.37 -11.19
C LEU A 127 -12.19 -9.88 -10.92
N ASP A 128 -12.70 -10.61 -11.91
CA ASP A 128 -13.02 -12.04 -11.75
C ASP A 128 -11.78 -12.89 -11.47
N THR A 129 -10.66 -12.59 -12.13
CA THR A 129 -9.41 -13.34 -11.96
C THR A 129 -8.63 -12.93 -10.71
N TRP A 130 -8.93 -11.77 -10.13
CA TRP A 130 -8.25 -11.26 -8.93
C TRP A 130 -8.95 -11.62 -7.62
N ARG A 131 -10.26 -11.94 -7.67
CA ARG A 131 -10.99 -12.43 -6.50
C ARG A 131 -10.30 -13.65 -5.91
N ARG A 132 -10.23 -13.69 -4.58
CA ARG A 132 -9.62 -14.79 -3.85
C ARG A 132 -10.47 -16.04 -4.07
N THR A 133 -9.83 -17.15 -4.43
CA THR A 133 -10.48 -18.47 -4.50
C THR A 133 -10.74 -19.03 -3.10
N GLN A 134 -9.89 -18.68 -2.14
CA GLN A 134 -9.99 -19.04 -0.73
C GLN A 134 -9.75 -17.81 0.15
N LYS A 135 -10.56 -17.65 1.19
CA LYS A 135 -10.41 -16.57 2.16
C LYS A 135 -9.05 -16.65 2.89
N PRO A 136 -8.29 -15.54 3.04
CA PRO A 136 -7.09 -15.52 3.88
C PRO A 136 -7.41 -15.73 5.35
N ASP A 137 -6.46 -16.32 6.06
CA ASP A 137 -6.48 -16.35 7.53
C ASP A 137 -6.27 -14.94 8.09
N GLY A 138 -5.40 -14.17 7.44
CA GLY A 138 -5.09 -12.80 7.84
C GLY A 138 -4.62 -11.94 6.67
N ARG A 139 -5.03 -10.67 6.72
CA ARG A 139 -4.53 -9.59 5.86
C ARG A 139 -3.63 -8.70 6.71
N CYS A 140 -2.36 -8.65 6.33
CA CYS A 140 -1.29 -8.20 7.20
C CYS A 140 -0.53 -7.03 6.57
N GLY A 141 0.01 -6.19 7.45
CA GLY A 141 0.91 -5.11 7.11
C GLY A 141 2.25 -5.29 7.79
N ARG A 142 3.32 -4.85 7.12
CA ARG A 142 4.65 -4.75 7.72
C ARG A 142 5.37 -3.53 7.18
N ILE A 143 6.28 -2.96 7.97
CA ILE A 143 7.01 -1.75 7.62
C ILE A 143 8.52 -1.98 7.66
N ALA A 144 9.25 -1.23 6.87
CA ALA A 144 10.70 -1.17 6.91
C ALA A 144 11.18 0.26 6.63
N VAL A 145 12.32 0.64 7.18
CA VAL A 145 12.91 1.97 6.97
C VAL A 145 14.23 1.80 6.25
N LEU A 146 14.40 2.52 5.16
CA LEU A 146 15.61 2.50 4.36
C LEU A 146 16.62 3.55 4.86
N HIS A 147 17.89 3.22 4.74
CA HIS A 147 18.97 4.20 4.73
C HIS A 147 18.75 5.19 3.57
N SER A 148 18.88 6.49 3.80
CA SER A 148 18.49 7.52 2.82
C SER A 148 19.35 7.46 1.56
N GLU A 149 20.62 7.14 1.71
CA GLU A 149 21.58 6.90 0.63
C GLU A 149 21.32 5.60 -0.14
N LYS A 150 20.52 4.69 0.42
CA LYS A 150 20.15 3.40 -0.18
C LYS A 150 18.75 3.41 -0.81
N LEU A 151 17.98 4.48 -0.63
CA LEU A 151 16.60 4.60 -1.10
C LEU A 151 16.46 4.30 -2.60
N PHE A 152 17.20 5.02 -3.44
CA PHE A 152 17.10 4.85 -4.90
C PHE A 152 17.68 3.51 -5.37
N SER A 153 18.73 3.01 -4.71
CA SER A 153 19.25 1.67 -4.96
C SER A 153 18.16 0.60 -4.77
N TYR A 154 17.48 0.65 -3.62
CA TYR A 154 16.37 -0.26 -3.33
C TYR A 154 15.28 -0.17 -4.40
N VAL A 155 14.81 1.04 -4.73
CA VAL A 155 13.74 1.26 -5.71
C VAL A 155 14.13 0.73 -7.09
N CYS A 156 15.35 1.02 -7.58
CA CYS A 156 15.81 0.56 -8.88
C CYS A 156 15.87 -0.97 -8.96
N HIS A 157 16.42 -1.65 -7.95
CA HIS A 157 16.46 -3.11 -7.94
C HIS A 157 15.05 -3.73 -7.90
N HIS A 158 14.16 -3.18 -7.08
CA HIS A 158 12.80 -3.73 -6.95
C HIS A 158 11.95 -3.51 -8.22
N GLN A 159 12.12 -2.37 -8.90
CA GLN A 159 11.49 -2.15 -10.20
C GLN A 159 12.06 -3.09 -11.26
N ALA A 160 13.38 -3.32 -11.30
CA ALA A 160 13.98 -4.27 -12.23
C ALA A 160 13.47 -5.70 -12.02
N ILE A 161 13.31 -6.15 -10.77
CA ILE A 161 12.71 -7.47 -10.46
C ILE A 161 11.27 -7.57 -10.94
N VAL A 162 10.47 -6.51 -10.77
CA VAL A 162 9.09 -6.44 -11.27
C VAL A 162 9.05 -6.49 -12.81
N GLU A 163 9.91 -5.71 -13.47
CA GLU A 163 10.01 -5.68 -14.94
C GLU A 163 10.43 -7.03 -15.51
N GLU A 164 11.36 -7.73 -14.86
CA GLU A 164 11.75 -9.10 -15.22
C GLU A 164 10.61 -10.09 -14.97
N GLY A 165 9.91 -9.97 -13.83
CA GLY A 165 8.69 -10.69 -13.54
C GLY A 165 8.87 -12.19 -13.28
N LEU A 166 10.08 -12.62 -12.88
CA LEU A 166 10.43 -14.03 -12.63
C LEU A 166 10.36 -14.43 -11.15
N LEU A 167 10.49 -13.48 -10.22
CA LEU A 167 10.47 -13.82 -8.78
C LEU A 167 9.09 -14.34 -8.36
N VAL A 168 9.06 -15.51 -7.73
CA VAL A 168 7.85 -16.17 -7.23
C VAL A 168 7.57 -15.78 -5.78
N GLY A 169 6.31 -15.49 -5.47
CA GLY A 169 5.87 -15.23 -4.09
C GLY A 169 4.37 -15.01 -3.98
N ASP A 170 3.94 -14.51 -2.82
CA ASP A 170 2.52 -14.24 -2.52
C ASP A 170 1.93 -13.30 -3.58
N ARG A 171 0.97 -13.82 -4.35
CA ARG A 171 0.24 -13.09 -5.40
C ARG A 171 -0.24 -11.71 -4.96
N TYR A 172 -0.69 -11.60 -3.71
CA TYR A 172 -1.31 -10.39 -3.18
C TYR A 172 -0.33 -9.49 -2.44
N GLN A 173 0.96 -9.83 -2.35
CA GLN A 173 1.90 -8.91 -1.73
C GLN A 173 2.17 -7.69 -2.62
N MET A 174 2.33 -6.54 -1.97
CA MET A 174 2.74 -5.29 -2.61
C MET A 174 3.49 -4.43 -1.61
N ILE A 175 4.55 -3.80 -2.08
CA ILE A 175 5.34 -2.85 -1.31
C ILE A 175 5.20 -1.48 -1.97
N SER A 176 4.84 -0.48 -1.18
CA SER A 176 4.90 0.93 -1.58
C SER A 176 5.81 1.73 -0.66
N GLN A 177 6.24 2.88 -1.16
CA GLN A 177 7.22 3.76 -0.53
C GLN A 177 6.66 5.18 -0.40
N HIS A 178 6.94 5.80 0.75
CA HIS A 178 6.79 7.23 0.97
C HIS A 178 7.90 7.71 1.92
N GLU A 179 8.66 8.72 1.52
CA GLU A 179 9.96 9.07 2.15
C GLU A 179 10.90 7.85 2.15
N ASN A 180 11.69 7.62 3.20
CA ASN A 180 12.49 6.40 3.33
C ASN A 180 11.73 5.25 4.01
N LEU A 181 10.39 5.32 4.09
CA LEU A 181 9.55 4.32 4.74
C LEU A 181 8.83 3.46 3.71
N LEU A 182 8.89 2.15 3.92
CA LEU A 182 8.22 1.13 3.14
C LEU A 182 7.03 0.58 3.92
N PHE A 183 5.93 0.36 3.21
CA PHE A 183 4.81 -0.42 3.69
C PHE A 183 4.60 -1.62 2.77
N SER A 184 4.49 -2.81 3.34
CA SER A 184 4.21 -4.05 2.62
C SER A 184 2.92 -4.66 3.13
N TYR A 185 1.93 -4.73 2.24
CA TYR A 185 0.74 -5.56 2.43
C TYR A 185 1.04 -6.99 1.96
N PHE A 186 0.50 -7.99 2.66
CA PHE A 186 0.54 -9.40 2.27
C PHE A 186 -0.60 -10.20 2.93
N GLU A 187 -0.86 -11.41 2.46
CA GLU A 187 -1.88 -12.30 3.01
C GLU A 187 -1.28 -13.57 3.61
N THR A 188 -1.97 -14.16 4.59
CA THR A 188 -1.58 -15.43 5.21
C THR A 188 -2.60 -16.53 4.93
N PRO A 189 -2.13 -17.78 4.76
CA PRO A 189 -0.72 -18.17 4.66
C PRO A 189 -0.12 -17.72 3.31
N ARG A 190 1.18 -17.36 3.30
CA ARG A 190 1.84 -16.71 2.14
C ARG A 190 2.04 -17.64 0.93
N ASP A 191 1.94 -18.93 1.14
CA ASP A 191 2.05 -20.00 0.13
C ASP A 191 0.69 -20.40 -0.46
N ARG A 192 -0.42 -19.85 0.05
CA ARG A 192 -1.77 -20.12 -0.46
C ARG A 192 -1.89 -19.88 -1.97
N GLU A 193 -1.25 -18.84 -2.47
CA GLU A 193 -1.22 -18.54 -3.90
C GLU A 193 0.12 -17.90 -4.30
N GLN A 194 1.04 -18.73 -4.78
CA GLN A 194 2.35 -18.28 -5.24
C GLN A 194 2.39 -18.14 -6.75
N VAL A 195 2.85 -16.98 -7.22
CA VAL A 195 2.95 -16.66 -8.65
C VAL A 195 4.16 -15.75 -8.91
N ASN A 196 4.53 -15.63 -10.17
CA ASN A 196 5.34 -14.52 -10.68
C ASN A 196 4.64 -13.88 -11.87
N ILE A 197 4.95 -12.62 -12.17
CA ILE A 197 4.25 -11.81 -13.18
C ILE A 197 4.27 -12.49 -14.56
N SER A 198 5.40 -13.10 -14.93
CA SER A 198 5.61 -13.74 -16.24
C SER A 198 4.93 -15.09 -16.42
N ARG A 199 4.51 -15.75 -15.33
CA ARG A 199 4.01 -17.14 -15.29
C ARG A 199 5.00 -18.18 -15.84
N LYS A 200 6.30 -17.94 -15.65
CA LYS A 200 7.39 -18.83 -16.10
C LYS A 200 8.17 -19.43 -14.94
N GLN A 201 8.74 -20.62 -15.13
CA GLN A 201 9.65 -21.25 -14.17
C GLN A 201 11.10 -21.07 -14.62
N GLU A 202 11.62 -19.87 -14.43
CA GLU A 202 13.00 -19.50 -14.78
C GLU A 202 13.68 -18.83 -13.58
N VAL A 203 15.00 -18.86 -13.54
CA VAL A 203 15.78 -18.21 -12.48
C VAL A 203 15.85 -16.71 -12.77
N SER A 204 15.59 -15.89 -11.73
CA SER A 204 15.71 -14.43 -11.82
C SER A 204 17.17 -14.00 -11.76
N GLU A 205 17.63 -13.24 -12.77
CA GLU A 205 18.95 -12.61 -12.76
C GLU A 205 18.93 -11.30 -11.97
N GLU A 206 17.80 -10.58 -11.97
CA GLU A 206 17.66 -9.35 -11.17
C GLU A 206 17.73 -9.62 -9.66
N ILE A 207 17.29 -10.79 -9.20
CA ILE A 207 17.47 -11.21 -7.80
C ILE A 207 18.93 -11.45 -7.46
N LYS A 208 19.71 -12.08 -8.34
CA LYS A 208 21.16 -12.23 -8.12
C LYS A 208 21.86 -10.87 -8.00
N LYS A 209 21.45 -9.89 -8.82
CA LYS A 209 21.99 -8.53 -8.74
C LYS A 209 21.59 -7.84 -7.43
N TRP A 210 20.36 -8.05 -6.96
CA TRP A 210 19.91 -7.54 -5.68
C TRP A 210 20.69 -8.17 -4.51
N GLU A 211 20.87 -9.49 -4.52
CA GLU A 211 21.67 -10.21 -3.51
C GLU A 211 23.14 -9.75 -3.50
N ALA A 212 23.71 -9.43 -4.67
CA ALA A 212 25.09 -8.97 -4.79
C ALA A 212 25.36 -7.60 -4.17
N VAL A 213 24.34 -6.77 -3.93
CA VAL A 213 24.48 -5.44 -3.31
C VAL A 213 24.19 -5.42 -1.80
N ASP A 214 24.13 -6.59 -1.18
CA ASP A 214 23.80 -6.78 0.24
C ASP A 214 22.45 -6.12 0.61
N PRO A 215 21.33 -6.84 0.40
CA PRO A 215 20.00 -6.39 0.74
C PRO A 215 19.88 -5.86 2.17
N GLU A 216 20.51 -6.52 3.14
CA GLU A 216 20.41 -6.19 4.56
C GLU A 216 20.97 -4.79 4.85
N SER A 217 22.04 -4.39 4.15
CA SER A 217 22.65 -3.06 4.26
C SER A 217 21.74 -1.88 3.88
N HIS A 218 20.58 -2.15 3.29
CA HIS A 218 19.63 -1.11 2.88
C HIS A 218 18.72 -0.64 4.02
N PHE A 219 18.61 -1.42 5.11
CA PHE A 219 17.58 -1.24 6.13
C PHE A 219 18.13 -0.76 7.47
N TYR A 220 17.35 0.10 8.13
CA TYR A 220 17.42 0.23 9.59
C TYR A 220 16.61 -0.90 10.22
N HIS A 221 17.22 -1.62 11.17
CA HIS A 221 16.55 -2.72 11.86
C HIS A 221 15.81 -2.24 13.10
N PHE A 222 14.50 -2.53 13.15
CA PHE A 222 13.72 -2.40 14.36
C PHE A 222 14.12 -3.50 15.35
N PRO A 223 14.43 -3.18 16.62
CA PRO A 223 14.65 -4.21 17.65
C PRO A 223 13.50 -5.23 17.74
N GLU A 224 12.27 -4.77 17.56
CA GLU A 224 11.03 -5.57 17.60
C GLU A 224 10.88 -6.50 16.38
N ALA A 225 11.65 -6.30 15.32
CA ALA A 225 11.62 -7.17 14.14
C ALA A 225 12.46 -8.45 14.31
N HIS A 226 13.16 -8.62 15.44
CA HIS A 226 13.90 -9.84 15.78
C HIS A 226 14.91 -10.30 14.71
N GLY A 227 15.56 -9.36 14.02
CA GLY A 227 16.53 -9.64 12.95
C GLY A 227 15.94 -9.59 11.54
N GLU A 228 14.62 -9.46 11.39
CA GLU A 228 13.99 -9.27 10.08
C GLU A 228 14.11 -7.82 9.60
N ASN A 229 14.20 -7.64 8.28
CA ASN A 229 14.23 -6.31 7.66
C ASN A 229 12.88 -5.57 7.77
N PHE A 230 11.78 -6.31 7.91
CA PHE A 230 10.44 -5.75 8.04
C PHE A 230 9.82 -6.12 9.40
N LEU A 231 9.27 -5.12 10.08
CA LEU A 231 8.46 -5.30 11.28
C LEU A 231 7.00 -5.54 10.90
N VAL A 232 6.43 -6.68 11.28
CA VAL A 232 4.97 -6.92 11.16
C VAL A 232 4.23 -6.03 12.15
N ILE A 233 3.21 -5.33 11.68
CA ILE A 233 2.46 -4.34 12.48
C ILE A 233 1.00 -4.76 12.65
N PRO A 234 0.35 -4.40 13.78
CA PRO A 234 -1.05 -4.75 14.02
C PRO A 234 -2.00 -4.27 12.93
N THR A 235 -2.90 -5.15 12.51
CA THR A 235 -4.08 -4.80 11.70
C THR A 235 -5.14 -4.19 12.62
N VAL A 236 -5.61 -2.99 12.27
CA VAL A 236 -6.71 -2.29 12.97
C VAL A 236 -8.04 -2.89 12.54
N PHE A 237 -8.27 -2.97 11.23
CA PHE A 237 -9.43 -3.63 10.64
C PHE A 237 -9.12 -4.11 9.22
N SER A 238 -9.96 -5.01 8.72
CA SER A 238 -9.95 -5.38 7.31
C SER A 238 -11.37 -5.66 6.81
N VAL A 239 -11.65 -5.23 5.58
CA VAL A 239 -12.94 -5.37 4.91
C VAL A 239 -12.75 -6.02 3.54
N GLU A 240 -13.78 -6.70 3.05
CA GLU A 240 -13.82 -7.34 1.74
C GLU A 240 -15.24 -7.27 1.15
N SER A 241 -15.36 -7.25 -0.18
CA SER A 241 -16.64 -7.35 -0.90
C SER A 241 -17.13 -8.79 -1.02
#